data_AF-W4RHA0-F1
#
_entry.id   AF-W4RHA0-F1
#
_cell.length_a   1.000
_cell.length_b   1.000
_cell.length_c   1.000
_cell.angle_alpha   90.00
_cell.angle_beta   90.00
_cell.angle_gamma   90.00
#
_symmetry.space_group_name_H-M   'P 1'
#
loop_
_entity.id
_entity.type
_entity.pdbx_description
1 polymer ?
#
loop_
_entity_poly.entity_id
_entity_poly.type
_entity_poly.pdbx_seq_one_letter_code
_entity_poly.pdbx_strand_id
1 'polypeptide(L)'
;MAGAYAAFGNNGFFTEPYSVKKVVLRDKTEIDLTPETEVVMKDYTAFMISDMLKTAIKQGTGATYANIPNLHVAGKTGTTNYTPEDIKKWGIKNDGVPDSWFVGYTTRYTASVWTGYSDRKTALYGNEQKISQTLFKNLMTYVSKDVDTPDFTVPKSVERVKIEKGTMPAKLASDYTPKDEILYEWAVTGNVPKETSKKFEKLETPSKLEAKYDETKNEIILSWEFNQENKEDIKFEVTASLDEGPEQPLTTTAETGLKIANVVPGGIYSFKVTALRGEQRSDPATLKVEVPEPLLPEPEDGENENEENENDEGNENGQGNGNGNGNNNDNDNDNDNGESVGDGNNDGNSNGDGDED
;
A
#
# COMPACT_ATOMS: atom_id res chain seq x y z
N MET A 1 -3.33 13.91 -39.07
CA MET A 1 -3.60 13.27 -37.75
C MET A 1 -3.29 11.78 -37.76
N ALA A 2 -4.02 10.94 -38.51
CA ALA A 2 -3.82 9.49 -38.52
C ALA A 2 -2.35 9.07 -38.81
N GLY A 3 -1.74 9.59 -39.89
CA GLY A 3 -0.34 9.26 -40.21
C GLY A 3 0.67 9.61 -39.11
N ALA A 4 0.46 10.71 -38.39
CA ALA A 4 1.33 11.09 -37.27
C ALA A 4 1.16 10.13 -36.07
N TYR A 5 -0.08 9.75 -35.74
CA TYR A 5 -0.35 8.80 -34.66
C TYR A 5 0.13 7.38 -34.99
N ALA A 6 0.15 7.01 -36.27
CA ALA A 6 0.64 5.71 -36.73
C ALA A 6 2.12 5.49 -36.36
N ALA A 7 2.93 6.55 -36.32
CA ALA A 7 4.33 6.44 -35.92
C ALA A 7 4.49 5.95 -34.46
N PHE A 8 3.60 6.36 -33.53
CA PHE A 8 3.64 5.83 -32.16
C PHE A 8 3.29 4.34 -32.12
N GLY A 9 2.24 3.92 -32.83
CA GLY A 9 1.82 2.53 -32.91
C GLY A 9 2.79 1.62 -33.68
N ASN A 10 3.69 2.22 -34.46
CA ASN A 10 4.70 1.56 -35.27
C ASN A 10 6.11 1.84 -34.75
N ASN A 11 6.33 1.76 -33.43
CA ASN A 11 7.66 1.83 -32.78
C ASN A 11 8.53 3.05 -33.14
N GLY A 12 7.90 4.15 -33.56
CA GLY A 12 8.56 5.39 -33.95
C GLY A 12 8.92 5.52 -35.42
N PHE A 13 8.50 4.56 -36.25
CA PHE A 13 8.67 4.59 -37.70
C PHE A 13 7.48 5.28 -38.37
N PHE A 14 7.75 6.35 -39.10
CA PHE A 14 6.76 7.06 -39.90
C PHE A 14 6.82 6.61 -41.35
N THR A 15 5.65 6.46 -41.98
CA THR A 15 5.52 6.26 -43.42
C THR A 15 4.47 7.25 -43.90
N GLU A 16 4.78 8.01 -44.94
CA GLU A 16 3.84 8.99 -45.47
C GLU A 16 2.55 8.29 -45.91
N PRO A 17 1.36 8.76 -45.49
CA PRO A 17 0.10 8.16 -45.91
C PRO A 17 -0.07 8.18 -47.42
N TYR A 18 -0.38 7.03 -48.01
CA TYR A 18 -0.54 6.86 -49.45
C TYR A 18 -1.73 5.94 -49.77
N SER A 19 -2.37 6.18 -50.92
CA SER A 19 -3.54 5.41 -51.37
C SER A 19 -3.26 4.56 -52.62
N VAL A 20 -2.19 4.88 -53.37
CA VAL A 20 -1.82 4.20 -54.61
C VAL A 20 -0.51 3.46 -54.38
N LYS A 21 -0.54 2.11 -54.46
CA LYS A 21 0.65 1.27 -54.23
C LYS A 21 1.54 1.17 -55.47
N LYS A 22 0.93 1.03 -56.65
CA LYS A 22 1.67 0.89 -57.91
C LYS A 22 0.85 1.37 -59.11
N VAL A 23 1.56 1.69 -60.19
CA VAL A 23 1.00 1.92 -61.52
C VAL A 23 1.51 0.83 -62.46
N VAL A 24 0.59 0.17 -63.18
CA VAL A 24 0.93 -0.86 -64.17
C VAL A 24 0.72 -0.28 -65.57
N LEU A 25 1.79 -0.22 -66.36
CA LEU A 25 1.79 0.28 -67.72
C LEU A 25 1.29 -0.79 -68.72
N ARG A 26 1.00 -0.36 -69.96
CA ARG A 26 0.48 -1.25 -71.02
C ARG A 26 1.44 -2.37 -71.41
N ASP A 27 2.74 -2.12 -71.29
CA ASP A 27 3.82 -3.08 -71.50
C ASP A 27 4.03 -4.02 -70.30
N LYS A 28 3.17 -3.92 -69.28
CA LYS A 28 3.24 -4.62 -67.99
C LYS A 28 4.37 -4.16 -67.06
N THR A 29 5.04 -3.03 -67.36
CA THR A 29 5.98 -2.42 -66.42
C THR A 29 5.23 -1.96 -65.18
N GLU A 30 5.71 -2.34 -64.00
CA GLU A 30 5.17 -1.91 -62.71
C GLU A 30 6.05 -0.79 -62.12
N ILE A 31 5.42 0.32 -61.75
CA ILE A 31 6.06 1.43 -61.04
C ILE A 31 5.56 1.38 -59.59
N ASP A 32 6.45 1.08 -58.65
CA ASP A 32 6.17 1.12 -57.22
C ASP A 32 6.10 2.57 -56.73
N LEU A 33 5.03 2.89 -56.00
CA LEU A 33 4.78 4.22 -55.42
C LEU A 33 4.74 4.16 -53.88
N THR A 34 5.16 3.05 -53.28
CA THR A 34 5.22 2.90 -51.83
C THR A 34 6.25 3.87 -51.25
N PRO A 35 5.87 4.77 -50.33
CA PRO A 35 6.79 5.70 -49.71
C PRO A 35 7.83 5.00 -48.85
N GLU A 36 8.99 5.64 -48.69
CA GLU A 36 10.00 5.18 -47.75
C GLU A 36 9.56 5.41 -46.29
N THR A 37 10.03 4.53 -45.40
CA THR A 37 9.78 4.62 -43.96
C THR A 37 10.96 5.29 -43.28
N GLU A 38 10.69 6.28 -42.43
CA GLU A 38 11.70 7.04 -41.69
C GLU A 38 11.56 6.84 -40.17
N VAL A 39 12.69 6.85 -39.46
CA VAL A 39 12.71 6.85 -37.98
C VAL A 39 12.54 8.28 -37.48
N VAL A 40 11.40 8.58 -36.86
CA VAL A 40 11.08 9.95 -36.38
C VAL A 40 11.13 10.08 -34.86
N MET A 41 11.19 8.97 -34.13
CA MET A 41 11.38 8.96 -32.68
C MET A 41 12.04 7.65 -32.23
N LYS A 42 12.57 7.64 -31.01
CA LYS A 42 13.13 6.44 -30.40
C LYS A 42 12.01 5.51 -29.93
N ASP A 43 12.31 4.22 -29.86
CA ASP A 43 11.38 3.16 -29.47
C ASP A 43 10.77 3.38 -28.07
N TYR A 44 11.57 3.82 -27.09
CA TYR A 44 11.08 4.15 -25.76
C TYR A 44 10.07 5.30 -25.78
N THR A 45 10.26 6.29 -26.66
CA THR A 45 9.33 7.43 -26.79
C THR A 45 8.00 6.95 -27.34
N ALA A 46 8.02 6.14 -28.40
CA ALA A 46 6.83 5.54 -28.97
C ALA A 46 6.08 4.71 -27.92
N PHE A 47 6.78 3.79 -27.26
CA PHE A 47 6.20 2.90 -26.26
C PHE A 47 5.61 3.64 -25.06
N MET A 48 6.36 4.55 -24.42
CA MET A 48 5.89 5.27 -23.23
C MET A 48 4.68 6.15 -23.53
N ILE A 49 4.64 6.79 -24.72
CA ILE A 49 3.46 7.54 -25.17
C ILE A 49 2.27 6.60 -25.37
N SER A 50 2.46 5.44 -26.02
CA SER A 50 1.40 4.44 -26.19
C SER A 50 0.87 3.94 -24.84
N ASP A 51 1.74 3.68 -23.86
CA ASP A 51 1.34 3.23 -22.53
C ASP A 51 0.49 4.27 -21.80
N MET A 52 0.92 5.55 -21.79
CA MET A 52 0.12 6.65 -21.24
C MET A 52 -1.22 6.81 -21.97
N LEU A 53 -1.24 6.67 -23.29
CA LEU A 53 -2.46 6.77 -24.09
C LEU A 53 -3.41 5.58 -23.87
N LYS A 54 -2.91 4.38 -23.53
CA LYS A 54 -3.76 3.26 -23.09
C LYS A 54 -4.46 3.61 -21.78
N THR A 55 -3.78 4.26 -20.84
CA THR A 55 -4.40 4.75 -19.60
C THR A 55 -5.49 5.77 -19.88
N ALA A 56 -5.29 6.68 -20.85
CA ALA A 56 -6.32 7.64 -21.27
C ALA A 56 -7.60 6.97 -21.84
N ILE A 57 -7.47 5.76 -22.41
CA ILE A 57 -8.60 4.94 -22.88
C ILE A 57 -9.21 4.11 -21.76
N LYS A 58 -8.43 3.58 -20.83
CA LYS A 58 -8.97 2.69 -19.78
C LYS A 58 -9.60 3.44 -18.61
N GLN A 59 -8.99 4.56 -18.22
CA GLN A 59 -9.31 5.29 -17.00
C GLN A 59 -9.56 6.79 -17.25
N GLY A 60 -9.19 7.29 -18.42
CA GLY A 60 -9.32 8.70 -18.76
C GLY A 60 -10.57 9.03 -19.58
N THR A 61 -10.49 10.14 -20.31
CA THR A 61 -11.61 10.69 -21.11
C THR A 61 -12.16 9.77 -22.20
N GLY A 62 -11.42 8.72 -22.59
CA GLY A 62 -11.86 7.73 -23.58
C GLY A 62 -12.58 6.50 -22.98
N ALA A 63 -12.62 6.38 -21.65
CA ALA A 63 -13.10 5.19 -20.93
C ALA A 63 -14.50 4.75 -21.32
N THR A 64 -15.42 5.70 -21.46
CA THR A 64 -16.83 5.39 -21.70
C THR A 64 -17.12 5.05 -23.17
N TYR A 65 -16.61 5.85 -24.11
CA TYR A 65 -17.10 5.84 -25.49
C TYR A 65 -16.09 5.29 -26.50
N ALA A 66 -14.80 5.21 -26.16
CA ALA A 66 -13.75 4.74 -27.07
C ALA A 66 -13.10 3.41 -26.64
N ASN A 67 -13.33 2.96 -25.40
CA ASN A 67 -12.78 1.68 -24.94
C ASN A 67 -13.43 0.49 -25.66
N ILE A 68 -12.58 -0.42 -26.16
CA ILE A 68 -12.96 -1.64 -26.88
C ILE A 68 -12.49 -2.82 -26.05
N PRO A 69 -13.40 -3.66 -25.51
CA PRO A 69 -13.02 -4.85 -24.78
C PRO A 69 -12.09 -5.75 -25.61
N ASN A 70 -11.08 -6.33 -24.96
CA ASN A 70 -10.12 -7.27 -25.56
C ASN A 70 -9.27 -6.71 -26.71
N LEU A 71 -9.18 -5.39 -26.88
CA LEU A 71 -8.31 -4.76 -27.87
C LEU A 71 -7.34 -3.77 -27.21
N HIS A 72 -6.05 -3.88 -27.54
CA HIS A 72 -5.01 -3.00 -27.01
C HIS A 72 -4.98 -1.67 -27.78
N VAL A 73 -5.86 -0.75 -27.38
CA VAL A 73 -6.00 0.57 -28.00
C VAL A 73 -5.28 1.65 -27.20
N ALA A 74 -4.47 2.44 -27.89
CA ALA A 74 -3.96 3.72 -27.42
C ALA A 74 -4.68 4.86 -28.15
N GLY A 75 -5.11 5.91 -27.46
CA GLY A 75 -5.76 7.02 -28.14
C GLY A 75 -6.09 8.21 -27.25
N LYS A 76 -6.53 9.29 -27.87
CA LYS A 76 -6.82 10.55 -27.19
C LYS A 76 -8.02 11.28 -27.79
N THR A 77 -8.81 11.85 -26.89
CA THR A 77 -9.86 12.82 -27.19
C THR A 77 -9.27 14.19 -27.50
N GLY A 78 -9.88 14.91 -28.44
CA GLY A 78 -9.60 16.31 -28.73
C GLY A 78 -10.90 17.12 -28.78
N THR A 79 -10.88 18.32 -28.23
CA THR A 79 -12.02 19.24 -28.24
C THR A 79 -11.47 20.65 -28.42
N THR A 80 -12.03 21.40 -29.37
CA THR A 80 -11.64 22.81 -29.59
C THR A 80 -12.63 23.73 -28.88
N ASN A 81 -12.23 24.99 -28.66
CA ASN A 81 -13.08 25.99 -28.02
C ASN A 81 -13.47 27.09 -29.02
N TYR A 82 -14.63 27.69 -28.79
CA TYR A 82 -14.95 28.99 -29.38
C TYR A 82 -14.17 30.10 -28.70
N THR A 83 -13.91 31.19 -29.43
CA THR A 83 -13.42 32.42 -28.80
C THR A 83 -14.57 33.16 -28.11
N PRO A 84 -14.28 34.05 -27.14
CA PRO A 84 -15.31 34.89 -26.53
C PRO A 84 -16.12 35.72 -27.55
N GLU A 85 -15.48 36.17 -28.63
CA GLU A 85 -16.13 36.91 -29.71
C GLU A 85 -17.12 36.05 -30.49
N ASP A 86 -16.74 34.81 -30.83
CA ASP A 86 -17.61 33.86 -31.51
C ASP A 86 -18.83 33.50 -30.65
N ILE A 87 -18.62 33.28 -29.35
CA ILE A 87 -19.69 33.01 -28.38
C ILE A 87 -20.71 34.14 -28.39
N LYS A 88 -20.26 35.40 -28.29
CA LYS A 88 -21.14 36.57 -28.29
C LYS A 88 -21.82 36.79 -29.65
N LYS A 89 -21.09 36.59 -30.75
CA LYS A 89 -21.57 36.84 -32.11
C LYS A 89 -22.65 35.85 -32.52
N TRP A 90 -22.52 34.58 -32.12
CA TRP A 90 -23.43 33.51 -32.55
C TRP A 90 -24.35 33.01 -31.44
N GLY A 91 -24.23 33.54 -30.22
CA GLY A 91 -25.07 33.14 -29.10
C GLY A 91 -24.83 31.69 -28.66
N ILE A 92 -23.56 31.24 -28.70
CA ILE A 92 -23.18 29.88 -28.30
C ILE A 92 -23.34 29.74 -26.78
N LYS A 93 -23.88 28.61 -26.31
CA LYS A 93 -24.01 28.34 -24.87
C LYS A 93 -22.68 27.87 -24.27
N ASN A 94 -22.52 28.00 -22.95
CA ASN A 94 -21.25 27.80 -22.22
C ASN A 94 -20.54 26.45 -22.45
N ASP A 95 -21.25 25.41 -22.89
CA ASP A 95 -20.71 24.07 -23.11
C ASP A 95 -20.58 23.69 -24.59
N GLY A 96 -20.94 24.58 -25.51
CA GLY A 96 -20.88 24.33 -26.95
C GLY A 96 -19.44 24.35 -27.48
N VAL A 97 -19.11 23.39 -28.35
CA VAL A 97 -17.78 23.28 -28.97
C VAL A 97 -17.90 23.15 -30.50
N PRO A 98 -16.96 23.70 -31.29
CA PRO A 98 -17.04 23.60 -32.75
C PRO A 98 -16.58 22.24 -33.28
N ASP A 99 -15.55 21.65 -32.64
CA ASP A 99 -14.93 20.41 -33.11
C ASP A 99 -14.78 19.40 -31.97
N SER A 100 -15.11 18.14 -32.27
CA SER A 100 -14.74 16.99 -31.46
C SER A 100 -13.93 16.00 -32.28
N TRP A 101 -12.84 15.53 -31.70
CA TRP A 101 -11.89 14.61 -32.30
C TRP A 101 -11.70 13.39 -31.41
N PHE A 102 -11.44 12.27 -32.06
CA PHE A 102 -10.80 11.14 -31.42
C PHE A 102 -9.78 10.52 -32.37
N VAL A 103 -8.56 10.34 -31.89
CA VAL A 103 -7.49 9.71 -32.66
C VAL A 103 -6.89 8.60 -31.82
N GLY A 104 -6.76 7.42 -32.40
CA GLY A 104 -6.22 6.26 -31.71
C GLY A 104 -5.72 5.20 -32.67
N TYR A 105 -5.07 4.21 -32.10
CA TYR A 105 -4.40 3.16 -32.84
C TYR A 105 -4.25 1.89 -32.01
N THR A 106 -4.03 0.80 -32.73
CA THR A 106 -3.50 -0.48 -32.26
C THR A 106 -2.16 -0.73 -32.96
N THR A 107 -1.56 -1.90 -32.76
CA THR A 107 -0.38 -2.36 -33.52
C THR A 107 -0.68 -2.65 -34.99
N ARG A 108 -1.95 -2.64 -35.42
CA ARG A 108 -2.38 -2.96 -36.80
C ARG A 108 -3.02 -1.79 -37.54
N TYR A 109 -3.78 -0.95 -36.83
CA TYR A 109 -4.58 0.10 -37.44
C TYR A 109 -4.48 1.41 -36.70
N THR A 110 -4.59 2.52 -37.42
CA THR A 110 -4.74 3.88 -36.86
C THR A 110 -5.95 4.55 -37.47
N ALA A 111 -6.79 5.18 -36.64
CA ALA A 111 -7.94 5.93 -37.11
C ALA A 111 -8.00 7.31 -36.44
N SER A 112 -8.41 8.30 -37.22
CA SER A 112 -8.64 9.67 -36.78
C SER A 112 -10.05 10.06 -37.19
N VAL A 113 -10.91 10.32 -36.22
CA VAL A 113 -12.31 10.69 -36.44
C VAL A 113 -12.53 12.11 -35.96
N TRP A 114 -13.08 12.95 -36.84
CA TRP A 114 -13.54 14.29 -36.54
C TRP A 114 -15.04 14.38 -36.71
N THR A 115 -15.68 15.13 -35.83
CA THR A 115 -17.09 15.50 -35.91
C THR A 115 -17.21 16.98 -35.63
N GLY A 116 -18.00 17.67 -36.44
CA GLY A 116 -18.25 19.10 -36.37
C GLY A 116 -19.16 19.52 -37.52
N TYR A 117 -19.63 20.75 -37.48
CA TYR A 117 -20.42 21.33 -38.57
C TYR A 117 -19.51 22.05 -39.57
N SER A 118 -19.95 22.10 -40.84
CA SER A 118 -19.23 22.84 -41.88
C SER A 118 -19.22 24.35 -41.59
N ASP A 119 -20.26 24.87 -40.93
CA ASP A 119 -20.30 26.23 -40.41
C ASP A 119 -19.96 26.26 -38.93
N ARG A 120 -19.18 27.26 -38.51
CA ARG A 120 -18.76 27.39 -37.11
C ARG A 120 -19.86 27.91 -36.18
N LYS A 121 -20.95 28.50 -36.68
CA LYS A 121 -22.03 29.03 -35.82
C LYS A 121 -22.86 27.91 -35.17
N THR A 122 -22.85 26.71 -35.73
CA THR A 122 -23.53 25.54 -35.16
C THR A 122 -22.56 24.77 -34.29
N ALA A 123 -22.85 24.71 -32.99
CA ALA A 123 -22.01 24.06 -32.00
C ALA A 123 -22.50 22.63 -31.70
N LEU A 124 -21.56 21.78 -31.27
CA LEU A 124 -21.83 20.46 -30.71
C LEU A 124 -22.10 20.56 -29.21
N TYR A 125 -23.15 19.91 -28.74
CA TYR A 125 -23.54 19.88 -27.33
C TYR A 125 -23.64 18.45 -26.78
N GLY A 126 -23.36 18.28 -25.49
CA GLY A 126 -23.57 17.02 -24.77
C GLY A 126 -23.02 15.78 -25.51
N ASN A 127 -23.93 14.89 -25.91
CA ASN A 127 -23.58 13.63 -26.58
C ASN A 127 -23.03 13.80 -28.00
N GLU A 128 -23.31 14.92 -28.68
CA GLU A 128 -22.74 15.19 -30.00
C GLU A 128 -21.21 15.28 -29.94
N GLN A 129 -20.67 15.76 -28.81
CA GLN A 129 -19.23 15.81 -28.56
C GLN A 129 -18.59 14.43 -28.39
N LYS A 130 -19.37 13.36 -28.25
CA LYS A 130 -18.90 11.98 -28.09
C LYS A 130 -18.98 11.15 -29.37
N ILE A 131 -19.59 11.68 -30.44
CA ILE A 131 -19.79 10.95 -31.70
C ILE A 131 -18.45 10.45 -32.28
N SER A 132 -17.40 11.28 -32.25
CA SER A 132 -16.06 10.91 -32.72
C SER A 132 -15.50 9.65 -32.04
N GLN A 133 -15.72 9.51 -30.73
CA GLN A 133 -15.30 8.35 -29.94
C GLN A 133 -16.10 7.10 -30.30
N THR A 134 -17.43 7.23 -30.40
CA THR A 134 -18.32 6.12 -30.75
C THR A 134 -18.05 5.60 -32.16
N LEU A 135 -17.84 6.51 -33.13
CA LEU A 135 -17.49 6.13 -34.50
C LEU A 135 -16.12 5.46 -34.57
N PHE A 136 -15.12 5.96 -33.84
CA PHE A 136 -13.82 5.30 -33.73
C PHE A 136 -13.98 3.89 -33.16
N LYS A 137 -14.74 3.75 -32.06
CA LYS A 137 -15.00 2.45 -31.41
C LYS A 137 -15.60 1.45 -32.39
N ASN A 138 -16.65 1.86 -33.10
CA ASN A 138 -17.34 1.00 -34.08
C ASN A 138 -16.41 0.61 -35.24
N LEU A 139 -15.68 1.57 -35.81
CA LEU A 139 -14.75 1.33 -36.90
C LEU A 139 -13.64 0.36 -36.48
N MET A 140 -12.96 0.64 -35.37
CA MET A 140 -11.84 -0.15 -34.88
C MET A 140 -12.26 -1.55 -34.45
N THR A 141 -13.46 -1.70 -33.88
CA THR A 141 -14.06 -3.01 -33.59
C THR A 141 -14.27 -3.80 -34.88
N TYR A 142 -14.80 -3.16 -35.92
CA TYR A 142 -15.06 -3.81 -37.20
C TYR A 142 -13.77 -4.24 -37.91
N VAL A 143 -12.80 -3.34 -38.07
CA VAL A 143 -11.56 -3.64 -38.81
C VAL A 143 -10.62 -4.58 -38.08
N SER A 144 -10.72 -4.66 -36.74
CA SER A 144 -9.93 -5.58 -35.93
C SER A 144 -10.62 -6.93 -35.71
N LYS A 145 -11.86 -7.10 -36.20
CA LYS A 145 -12.58 -8.37 -36.10
C LYS A 145 -11.80 -9.45 -36.85
N ASP A 146 -11.54 -10.56 -36.17
CA ASP A 146 -10.81 -11.71 -36.71
C ASP A 146 -9.38 -11.38 -37.16
N VAL A 147 -8.80 -10.28 -36.65
CA VAL A 147 -7.42 -9.85 -36.91
C VAL A 147 -6.61 -9.95 -35.62
N ASP A 148 -5.57 -10.79 -35.64
CA ASP A 148 -4.62 -10.86 -34.53
C ASP A 148 -3.92 -9.51 -34.31
N THR A 149 -4.26 -8.88 -33.19
CA THR A 149 -3.84 -7.54 -32.83
C THR A 149 -3.15 -7.59 -31.46
N PRO A 150 -1.83 -7.88 -31.43
CA PRO A 150 -1.09 -7.99 -30.19
C PRO A 150 -0.98 -6.64 -29.48
N ASP A 151 -0.67 -6.68 -28.17
CA ASP A 151 -0.28 -5.49 -27.41
C ASP A 151 1.05 -4.91 -27.93
N PHE A 152 1.32 -3.65 -27.57
CA PHE A 152 2.57 -2.97 -27.89
C PHE A 152 3.75 -3.68 -27.20
N THR A 153 4.81 -3.92 -27.96
CA THR A 153 6.01 -4.57 -27.45
C THR A 153 6.79 -3.62 -26.55
N VAL A 154 7.12 -4.07 -25.34
CA VAL A 154 7.99 -3.34 -24.41
C VAL A 154 9.42 -3.37 -24.95
N PRO A 155 10.03 -2.22 -25.30
CA PRO A 155 11.40 -2.19 -25.80
C PRO A 155 12.42 -2.40 -24.68
N LYS A 156 13.63 -2.87 -25.03
CA LYS A 156 14.73 -3.04 -24.06
C LYS A 156 15.30 -1.70 -23.53
N SER A 157 14.91 -0.60 -24.15
CA SER A 157 15.32 0.76 -23.81
C SER A 157 14.47 1.38 -22.69
N VAL A 158 13.52 0.64 -22.13
CA VAL A 158 12.79 1.01 -20.92
C VAL A 158 12.94 -0.05 -19.84
N GLU A 159 12.84 0.40 -18.59
CA GLU A 159 12.77 -0.45 -17.41
C GLU A 159 11.62 0.01 -16.50
N ARG A 160 11.07 -0.92 -15.72
CA ARG A 160 9.95 -0.63 -14.81
C ARG A 160 10.49 -0.34 -13.42
N VAL A 161 10.09 0.79 -12.85
CA VAL A 161 10.60 1.26 -11.54
C VAL A 161 9.48 1.43 -10.52
N LYS A 162 9.79 1.15 -9.25
CA LYS A 162 8.93 1.46 -8.10
C LYS A 162 9.17 2.92 -7.68
N ILE A 163 8.16 3.77 -7.79
CA ILE A 163 8.22 5.17 -7.33
C ILE A 163 7.22 5.41 -6.21
N GLU A 164 7.54 6.36 -5.33
CA GLU A 164 6.58 6.82 -4.33
C GLU A 164 5.58 7.80 -4.97
N LYS A 165 4.30 7.51 -4.80
CA LYS A 165 3.19 8.31 -5.31
C LYS A 165 3.25 9.76 -4.80
N GLY A 166 3.06 10.71 -5.71
CA GLY A 166 2.97 12.13 -5.37
C GLY A 166 4.31 12.85 -5.19
N THR A 167 5.45 12.16 -5.34
CA THR A 167 6.76 12.81 -5.30
C THR A 167 7.02 13.67 -6.55
N MET A 168 7.53 14.88 -6.34
CA MET A 168 7.93 15.80 -7.41
C MET A 168 9.26 16.50 -7.06
N PRO A 169 10.37 16.22 -7.77
CA PRO A 169 10.50 15.24 -8.85
C PRO A 169 10.20 13.82 -8.35
N ALA A 170 9.89 12.90 -9.27
CA ALA A 170 9.64 11.50 -8.94
C ALA A 170 10.85 10.91 -8.20
N LYS A 171 10.59 10.19 -7.10
CA LYS A 171 11.60 9.48 -6.30
C LYS A 171 11.26 7.99 -6.23
N LEU A 172 12.30 7.16 -6.11
CA LEU A 172 12.13 5.72 -5.90
C LEU A 172 11.41 5.48 -4.58
N ALA A 173 10.52 4.49 -4.55
CA ALA A 173 9.94 4.00 -3.31
C ALA A 173 11.02 3.34 -2.46
N SER A 174 11.04 3.64 -1.16
CA SER A 174 11.93 2.96 -0.21
C SER A 174 11.43 1.54 0.05
N ASP A 175 12.18 0.76 0.82
CA ASP A 175 11.71 -0.55 1.28
C ASP A 175 10.62 -0.47 2.35
N TYR A 176 10.36 0.75 2.84
CA TYR A 176 9.36 1.08 3.85
C TYR A 176 8.13 1.79 3.26
N THR A 177 8.12 2.12 1.96
CA THR A 177 6.94 2.71 1.32
C THR A 177 5.77 1.71 1.33
N PRO A 178 4.59 2.06 1.89
CA PRO A 178 3.39 1.22 1.84
C PRO A 178 3.02 0.84 0.41
N LYS A 179 2.50 -0.38 0.19
CA LYS A 179 2.22 -0.90 -1.16
C LYS A 179 1.25 -0.04 -1.98
N ASP A 180 0.29 0.59 -1.32
CA ASP A 180 -0.71 1.51 -1.88
C ASP A 180 -0.16 2.91 -2.20
N GLU A 181 1.00 3.25 -1.64
CA GLU A 181 1.78 4.45 -1.93
C GLU A 181 2.85 4.20 -3.02
N ILE A 182 2.97 2.97 -3.54
CA ILE A 182 3.90 2.62 -4.63
C ILE A 182 3.18 2.67 -5.98
N LEU A 183 3.77 3.39 -6.93
CA LEU A 183 3.43 3.29 -8.36
C LEU A 183 4.53 2.58 -9.13
N TYR A 184 4.15 1.83 -10.16
CA TYR A 184 5.07 1.18 -11.08
C TYR A 184 5.04 1.87 -12.43
N GLU A 185 6.07 2.64 -12.73
CA GLU A 185 6.17 3.43 -13.96
C GLU A 185 7.27 2.92 -14.87
N TRP A 186 7.13 3.20 -16.17
CA TRP A 186 8.20 2.98 -17.14
C TRP A 186 9.16 4.17 -17.13
N ALA A 187 10.45 3.89 -17.12
CA ALA A 187 11.51 4.87 -17.26
C ALA A 187 12.45 4.45 -18.39
N VAL A 188 13.04 5.42 -19.08
CA VAL A 188 14.09 5.15 -20.06
C VAL A 188 15.28 4.57 -19.33
N THR A 189 15.82 3.45 -19.81
CA THR A 189 16.95 2.77 -19.18
C THR A 189 18.12 3.73 -18.97
N GLY A 190 18.68 3.74 -17.77
CA GLY A 190 19.76 4.66 -17.38
C GLY A 190 19.32 6.11 -17.05
N ASN A 191 18.02 6.41 -17.14
CA ASN A 191 17.41 7.69 -16.74
C ASN A 191 16.34 7.51 -15.65
N VAL A 192 16.43 6.45 -14.85
CA VAL A 192 15.57 6.22 -13.70
C VAL A 192 15.78 7.30 -12.62
N PRO A 193 14.77 7.59 -11.78
CA PRO A 193 14.96 8.40 -10.58
C PRO A 193 16.15 7.90 -9.75
N LYS A 194 17.01 8.83 -9.31
CA LYS A 194 18.24 8.49 -8.57
C LYS A 194 18.06 8.56 -7.05
N GLU A 195 17.12 9.38 -6.60
CA GLU A 195 16.83 9.55 -5.17
C GLU A 195 15.71 8.61 -4.76
N THR A 196 15.87 8.04 -3.57
CA THR A 196 14.79 7.32 -2.87
C THR A 196 14.03 8.30 -1.98
N SER A 197 12.72 8.14 -1.87
CA SER A 197 11.92 8.97 -0.96
C SER A 197 12.29 8.73 0.49
N LYS A 198 12.28 9.81 1.27
CA LYS A 198 12.51 9.83 2.72
C LYS A 198 11.21 9.87 3.54
N LYS A 199 10.05 9.90 2.87
CA LYS A 199 8.75 9.99 3.56
C LYS A 199 8.51 8.76 4.43
N PHE A 200 8.81 7.58 3.89
CA PHE A 200 8.76 6.31 4.58
C PHE A 200 10.17 5.75 4.71
N GLU A 201 10.70 5.72 5.92
CA GLU A 201 12.05 5.24 6.24
C GLU A 201 11.95 4.26 7.41
N LYS A 202 13.04 3.53 7.67
CA LYS A 202 13.15 2.71 8.88
C LYS A 202 12.84 3.61 10.08
N LEU A 203 12.01 3.12 11.00
CA LEU A 203 11.76 3.82 12.24
C LEU A 203 13.02 3.78 13.11
N GLU A 204 13.43 4.95 13.60
CA GLU A 204 14.53 5.05 14.55
C GLU A 204 14.19 4.33 15.85
N THR A 205 15.22 3.85 16.58
CA THR A 205 14.99 3.27 17.90
C THR A 205 14.74 4.39 18.91
N PRO A 206 13.73 4.30 19.80
CA PRO A 206 13.61 5.24 20.91
C PRO A 206 14.93 5.35 21.68
N SER A 207 15.28 6.55 22.11
CA SER A 207 16.58 6.86 22.69
C SER A 207 16.41 7.48 24.08
N LYS A 208 17.48 7.50 24.87
CA LYS A 208 17.48 8.05 26.24
C LYS A 208 16.28 7.56 27.08
N LEU A 209 16.01 6.26 27.04
CA LEU A 209 14.99 5.64 27.88
C LEU A 209 15.46 5.74 29.33
N GLU A 210 14.68 6.46 30.14
CA GLU A 210 14.93 6.71 31.55
C GLU A 210 13.69 6.34 32.36
N ALA A 211 13.91 5.86 33.58
CA ALA A 211 12.86 5.59 34.53
C ALA A 211 13.25 6.15 35.90
N LYS A 212 12.28 6.76 36.58
CA LYS A 212 12.44 7.27 37.94
C LYS A 212 11.33 6.71 38.81
N TYR A 213 11.70 6.15 39.96
CA TYR A 213 10.74 5.70 40.96
C TYR A 213 10.36 6.87 41.88
N ASP A 214 9.06 7.08 42.09
CA ASP A 214 8.49 8.01 43.07
C ASP A 214 7.95 7.20 44.26
N GLU A 215 8.74 7.15 45.33
CA GLU A 215 8.41 6.45 46.57
C GLU A 215 7.10 6.95 47.20
N THR A 216 6.79 8.24 47.09
CA THR A 216 5.62 8.84 47.75
C THR A 216 4.29 8.40 47.13
N LYS A 217 4.33 8.02 45.86
CA LYS A 217 3.14 7.59 45.09
C LYS A 217 3.18 6.12 44.71
N ASN A 218 4.29 5.43 44.96
CA ASN A 218 4.57 4.09 44.48
C ASN A 218 4.38 3.97 42.95
N GLU A 219 5.04 4.86 42.19
CA GLU A 219 4.93 4.91 40.74
C GLU A 219 6.32 4.92 40.07
N ILE A 220 6.43 4.27 38.91
CA ILE A 220 7.56 4.48 37.98
C ILE A 220 7.15 5.48 36.91
N ILE A 221 7.95 6.53 36.74
CA ILE A 221 7.82 7.52 35.67
C ILE A 221 8.84 7.17 34.59
N LEU A 222 8.37 6.65 33.47
CA LEU A 222 9.15 6.31 32.29
C LEU A 222 9.14 7.48 31.29
N SER A 223 10.28 7.80 30.70
CA SER A 223 10.41 8.81 29.64
C SER A 223 11.44 8.40 28.61
N TRP A 224 11.25 8.82 27.36
CA TRP A 224 12.20 8.57 26.27
C TRP A 224 12.21 9.73 25.26
N GLU A 225 13.23 9.77 24.41
CA GLU A 225 13.32 10.67 23.27
C GLU A 225 13.17 9.91 21.96
N PHE A 226 12.59 10.57 20.95
CA PHE A 226 12.48 10.03 19.60
C PHE A 226 12.86 11.09 18.57
N ASN A 227 13.95 10.85 17.85
CA ASN A 227 14.54 11.81 16.93
C ASN A 227 14.49 11.29 15.49
N GLN A 228 13.41 11.64 14.79
CA GLN A 228 13.23 11.39 13.36
C GLN A 228 12.57 12.62 12.72
N GLU A 229 12.91 12.92 11.47
CA GLU A 229 12.39 14.10 10.75
C GLU A 229 10.87 14.02 10.56
N ASN A 230 10.34 12.86 10.18
CA ASN A 230 8.91 12.64 9.99
C ASN A 230 8.31 11.93 11.21
N LYS A 231 7.60 12.68 12.07
CA LYS A 231 6.95 12.16 13.29
C LYS A 231 5.45 11.94 13.15
N GLU A 232 4.87 12.21 11.99
CA GLU A 232 3.44 11.99 11.76
C GLU A 232 3.10 10.50 11.94
N ASP A 233 1.96 10.24 12.57
CA ASP A 233 1.41 8.90 12.83
C ASP A 233 2.31 7.95 13.65
N ILE A 234 3.33 8.49 14.34
CA ILE A 234 4.16 7.70 15.25
C ILE A 234 3.45 7.45 16.58
N LYS A 235 3.43 6.19 17.00
CA LYS A 235 3.04 5.76 18.35
C LYS A 235 4.15 4.93 18.97
N PHE A 236 4.10 4.77 20.28
CA PHE A 236 5.05 3.96 21.05
C PHE A 236 4.28 2.87 21.77
N GLU A 237 4.62 1.62 21.46
CA GLU A 237 4.23 0.47 22.27
C GLU A 237 5.20 0.35 23.43
N VAL A 238 4.65 0.30 24.65
CA VAL A 238 5.42 0.08 25.87
C VAL A 238 5.01 -1.27 26.44
N THR A 239 5.99 -2.16 26.59
CA THR A 239 5.83 -3.45 27.27
C THR A 239 6.72 -3.51 28.51
N ALA A 240 6.36 -4.37 29.47
CA ALA A 240 7.18 -4.62 30.64
C ALA A 240 7.14 -6.10 31.05
N SER A 241 8.21 -6.57 31.66
CA SER A 241 8.25 -7.84 32.39
C SER A 241 8.72 -7.58 33.82
N LEU A 242 8.19 -8.34 34.79
CA LEU A 242 8.62 -8.33 36.18
C LEU A 242 9.46 -9.59 36.46
N ASP A 243 10.63 -9.44 37.07
CA ASP A 243 11.52 -10.53 37.53
C ASP A 243 11.81 -11.57 36.44
N GLU A 244 12.07 -11.09 35.21
CA GLU A 244 12.31 -11.91 34.01
C GLU A 244 11.15 -12.83 33.61
N GLY A 245 9.94 -12.52 34.09
CA GLY A 245 8.69 -13.14 33.66
C GLY A 245 8.26 -12.77 32.24
N PRO A 246 7.04 -13.17 31.83
CA PRO A 246 6.54 -12.90 30.49
C PRO A 246 6.33 -11.40 30.24
N GLU A 247 6.71 -10.93 29.06
CA GLU A 247 6.44 -9.55 28.64
C GLU A 247 4.94 -9.32 28.47
N GLN A 248 4.45 -8.24 29.08
CA GLN A 248 3.07 -7.80 29.01
C GLN A 248 2.99 -6.42 28.36
N PRO A 249 2.03 -6.19 27.44
CA PRO A 249 1.79 -4.86 26.90
C PRO A 249 1.19 -3.97 27.98
N LEU A 250 1.80 -2.80 28.21
CA LEU A 250 1.26 -1.79 29.12
C LEU A 250 0.34 -0.83 28.39
N THR A 251 0.80 -0.27 27.26
CA THR A 251 0.02 0.69 26.47
C THR A 251 0.58 0.89 25.07
N THR A 252 -0.18 1.57 24.22
CA THR A 252 0.30 2.21 23.00
C THR A 252 -0.09 3.69 23.04
N THR A 253 0.88 4.60 22.97
CA THR A 253 0.67 6.04 23.16
C THR A 253 1.40 6.88 22.12
N ALA A 254 0.92 8.10 21.84
CA ALA A 254 1.67 9.09 21.05
C ALA A 254 2.64 9.91 21.92
N GLU A 255 2.50 9.82 23.24
CA GLU A 255 3.34 10.53 24.21
C GLU A 255 4.73 9.88 24.34
N THR A 256 5.69 10.65 24.84
CA THR A 256 7.09 10.20 25.07
C THR A 256 7.37 9.88 26.55
N GLY A 257 6.33 9.45 27.25
CA GLY A 257 6.41 9.04 28.65
C GLY A 257 5.19 8.26 29.10
N LEU A 258 5.35 7.54 30.21
CA LEU A 258 4.31 6.75 30.84
C LEU A 258 4.49 6.74 32.35
N LYS A 259 3.38 6.80 33.09
CA LYS A 259 3.38 6.56 34.54
C LYS A 259 2.79 5.20 34.82
N ILE A 260 3.50 4.40 35.60
CA ILE A 260 3.10 3.05 36.00
C ILE A 260 2.91 3.07 37.50
N ALA A 261 1.67 2.95 37.96
CA ALA A 261 1.33 2.96 39.38
C ALA A 261 1.24 1.55 39.96
N ASN A 262 1.26 1.45 41.30
CA ASN A 262 1.15 0.20 42.06
C ASN A 262 2.25 -0.80 41.71
N VAL A 263 3.50 -0.34 41.65
CA VAL A 263 4.64 -1.22 41.38
C VAL A 263 4.96 -2.09 42.58
N VAL A 264 5.50 -3.29 42.31
CA VAL A 264 5.85 -4.29 43.32
C VAL A 264 7.19 -3.92 43.96
N PRO A 265 7.24 -3.61 45.28
CA PRO A 265 8.49 -3.36 45.97
C PRO A 265 9.42 -4.58 45.91
N GLY A 266 10.72 -4.36 45.74
CA GLY A 266 11.73 -5.42 45.53
C GLY A 266 11.74 -6.02 44.12
N GLY A 267 10.78 -5.66 43.26
CA GLY A 267 10.65 -6.19 41.91
C GLY A 267 11.60 -5.53 40.91
N ILE A 268 12.11 -6.32 39.97
CA ILE A 268 12.92 -5.85 38.83
C ILE A 268 12.04 -5.77 37.58
N TYR A 269 11.71 -4.55 37.17
CA TYR A 269 10.97 -4.28 35.95
C TYR A 269 11.92 -4.10 34.77
N SER A 270 11.67 -4.80 33.67
CA SER A 270 12.34 -4.59 32.38
C SER A 270 11.35 -3.99 31.38
N PHE A 271 11.51 -2.71 31.05
CA PHE A 271 10.68 -2.00 30.09
C PHE A 271 11.25 -2.09 28.69
N LYS A 272 10.37 -2.25 27.69
CA LYS A 272 10.70 -2.06 26.27
C LYS A 272 9.80 -1.00 25.66
N VAL A 273 10.39 -0.10 24.89
CA VAL A 273 9.67 0.92 24.11
C VAL A 273 9.98 0.72 22.64
N THR A 274 8.95 0.50 21.84
CA THR A 274 9.04 0.29 20.38
C THR A 274 8.24 1.36 19.66
N ALA A 275 8.86 2.06 18.69
CA ALA A 275 8.13 3.00 17.85
C ALA A 275 7.37 2.27 16.75
N LEU A 276 6.15 2.73 16.46
CA LEU A 276 5.19 2.15 15.53
C LEU A 276 4.73 3.21 14.51
N ARG A 277 4.59 2.82 13.24
CA ARG A 277 3.92 3.60 12.18
C ARG A 277 3.15 2.65 11.25
N GLY A 278 1.83 2.60 11.39
CA GLY A 278 1.03 1.56 10.74
C GLY A 278 1.49 0.16 11.17
N GLU A 279 1.92 -0.67 10.22
CA GLU A 279 2.47 -2.01 10.48
C GLU A 279 3.98 -2.02 10.79
N GLN A 280 4.67 -0.87 10.64
CA GLN A 280 6.12 -0.78 10.84
C GLN A 280 6.46 -0.69 12.32
N ARG A 281 7.53 -1.37 12.71
CA ARG A 281 8.12 -1.35 14.05
C ARG A 281 9.59 -0.96 13.99
N SER A 282 10.05 -0.13 14.93
CA SER A 282 11.47 0.07 15.18
C SER A 282 12.08 -1.13 15.91
N ASP A 283 13.41 -1.13 16.07
CA ASP A 283 14.03 -1.91 17.13
C ASP A 283 13.60 -1.33 18.51
N PRO A 284 13.51 -2.15 19.58
CA PRO A 284 13.07 -1.68 20.89
C PRO A 284 14.21 -1.07 21.72
N ALA A 285 13.92 0.02 22.43
CA ALA A 285 14.76 0.49 23.52
C ALA A 285 14.41 -0.25 24.81
N THR A 286 15.40 -0.74 25.56
CA THR A 286 15.17 -1.55 26.76
C THR A 286 15.84 -0.92 27.99
N LEU A 287 15.16 -0.94 29.15
CA LEU A 287 15.70 -0.47 30.43
C LEU A 287 15.21 -1.37 31.57
N LYS A 288 16.13 -1.77 32.47
CA LYS A 288 15.79 -2.45 33.73
C LYS A 288 15.81 -1.47 34.90
N VAL A 289 14.84 -1.61 35.81
CA VAL A 289 14.66 -0.76 37.00
C VAL A 289 14.29 -1.65 38.17
N GLU A 290 15.01 -1.51 39.26
CA GLU A 290 14.71 -2.18 40.54
C GLU A 290 13.90 -1.23 41.42
N VAL A 291 12.79 -1.71 41.97
CA VAL A 291 12.00 -0.96 42.94
C VAL A 291 12.54 -1.25 44.34
N PRO A 292 12.96 -0.24 45.12
CA PRO A 292 13.45 -0.45 46.48
C PRO A 292 12.44 -1.20 47.35
N GLU A 293 12.94 -2.09 48.21
CA GLU A 293 12.10 -2.68 49.26
C GLU A 293 11.74 -1.61 50.32
N PRO A 294 10.55 -1.68 50.93
CA PRO A 294 10.19 -0.77 52.01
C PRO A 294 11.11 -1.04 53.20
N LEU A 295 11.78 -0.01 53.70
CA LEU A 295 12.52 -0.11 54.96
C LEU A 295 11.54 -0.46 56.08
N LEU A 296 11.65 -1.66 56.64
CA LEU A 296 10.97 -2.02 57.87
C LEU A 296 11.52 -1.10 58.98
N PRO A 297 10.67 -0.49 59.83
CA PRO A 297 11.15 0.27 60.97
C PRO A 297 11.99 -0.65 61.86
N GLU A 298 13.19 -0.21 62.23
CA GLU A 298 13.99 -0.90 63.24
C GLU A 298 13.18 -0.96 64.54
N PRO A 299 13.15 -2.11 65.24
CA PRO A 299 12.44 -2.19 66.52
C PRO A 299 13.07 -1.21 67.51
N GLU A 300 12.25 -0.32 68.08
CA GLU A 300 12.65 0.49 69.24
C GLU A 300 12.89 -0.46 70.43
N ASP A 301 14.14 -0.62 70.84
CA ASP A 301 14.52 -1.24 72.11
C ASP A 301 14.00 -0.35 73.27
N GLY A 302 12.85 -0.73 73.82
CA GLY A 302 12.27 -0.16 75.03
C GLY A 302 12.19 -1.21 76.13
N GLU A 303 13.11 -1.12 77.08
CA GLU A 303 13.25 -1.96 78.28
C GLU A 303 11.93 -2.13 79.04
N ASN A 304 11.55 -3.39 79.31
CA ASN A 304 10.46 -3.74 80.20
C ASN A 304 11.06 -4.37 81.47
N GLU A 305 11.30 -3.54 82.48
CA GLU A 305 11.31 -4.01 83.87
C GLU A 305 9.86 -4.22 84.29
N ASN A 306 9.47 -5.46 84.61
CA ASN A 306 8.56 -5.72 85.72
C ASN A 306 8.58 -7.19 86.14
N GLU A 307 8.65 -7.32 87.46
CA GLU A 307 8.88 -8.47 88.30
C GLU A 307 7.76 -9.53 88.20
N GLU A 308 8.16 -10.81 88.13
CA GLU A 308 7.29 -11.96 88.34
C GLU A 308 7.15 -12.26 89.85
N ASN A 309 5.90 -12.32 90.34
CA ASN A 309 5.55 -12.93 91.61
C ASN A 309 5.22 -14.42 91.41
N GLU A 310 6.18 -15.25 91.81
CA GLU A 310 6.08 -16.42 92.69
C GLU A 310 4.79 -17.28 92.84
N ASN A 311 5.06 -18.60 92.79
CA ASN A 311 4.46 -19.74 93.53
C ASN A 311 3.17 -20.37 92.94
N ASP A 312 2.95 -21.69 92.91
CA ASP A 312 3.69 -22.82 93.50
C ASP A 312 3.26 -24.17 92.89
N GLU A 313 4.20 -25.12 92.93
CA GLU A 313 4.11 -26.58 93.16
C GLU A 313 3.11 -27.52 92.45
N GLY A 314 3.66 -28.66 91.97
CA GLY A 314 2.87 -29.85 91.63
C GLY A 314 3.53 -30.99 90.83
N ASN A 315 4.70 -31.45 91.28
CA ASN A 315 5.34 -32.78 91.09
C ASN A 315 4.61 -33.91 90.30
N GLU A 316 5.27 -34.57 89.33
CA GLU A 316 5.73 -35.98 89.41
C GLU A 316 6.23 -36.57 88.07
N ASN A 317 7.22 -37.47 88.21
CA ASN A 317 7.99 -38.19 87.20
C ASN A 317 7.18 -39.19 86.35
N GLY A 318 7.64 -39.45 85.12
CA GLY A 318 7.29 -40.68 84.40
C GLY A 318 7.82 -40.76 82.97
N GLN A 319 8.90 -41.52 82.75
CA GLN A 319 9.40 -41.93 81.44
C GLN A 319 8.41 -42.87 80.72
N GLY A 320 8.28 -42.73 79.39
CA GLY A 320 7.59 -43.73 78.57
C GLY A 320 7.56 -43.39 77.07
N ASN A 321 8.33 -44.14 76.28
CA ASN A 321 8.32 -44.19 74.82
C ASN A 321 6.93 -44.44 74.22
N GLY A 322 6.65 -43.90 73.04
CA GLY A 322 5.52 -44.36 72.22
C GLY A 322 5.27 -43.55 70.95
N ASN A 323 5.91 -43.98 69.86
CA ASN A 323 5.54 -43.65 68.47
C ASN A 323 4.09 -44.09 68.20
N GLY A 324 3.32 -43.32 67.43
CA GLY A 324 1.99 -43.76 66.99
C GLY A 324 1.21 -42.71 66.21
N ASN A 325 1.51 -42.63 64.92
CA ASN A 325 0.83 -41.84 63.90
C ASN A 325 -0.66 -42.27 63.76
N GLY A 326 -1.58 -41.32 63.60
CA GLY A 326 -2.99 -41.59 63.38
C GLY A 326 -3.66 -40.53 62.52
N ASN A 327 -3.85 -40.83 61.24
CA ASN A 327 -4.89 -40.23 60.40
C ASN A 327 -5.45 -41.34 59.49
N ASN A 328 -6.64 -41.82 59.85
CA ASN A 328 -7.63 -42.50 59.00
C ASN A 328 -8.55 -41.38 58.44
N ASN A 329 -9.26 -41.49 57.33
CA ASN A 329 -9.68 -42.62 56.51
C ASN A 329 -10.26 -42.09 55.19
N ASP A 330 -10.27 -42.96 54.17
CA ASP A 330 -11.31 -43.19 53.14
C ASP A 330 -11.61 -42.05 52.13
N ASN A 331 -11.87 -42.30 50.84
CA ASN A 331 -12.10 -43.55 50.11
C ASN A 331 -12.03 -43.30 48.59
N ASP A 332 -11.64 -44.36 47.90
CA ASP A 332 -12.15 -44.91 46.64
C ASP A 332 -12.11 -44.16 45.29
N ASN A 333 -11.52 -44.92 44.35
CA ASN A 333 -11.95 -45.21 42.98
C ASN A 333 -11.81 -44.15 41.91
N ASP A 334 -11.52 -44.48 40.65
CA ASP A 334 -10.90 -45.63 39.95
C ASP A 334 -11.04 -45.23 38.48
N ASN A 335 -10.11 -45.68 37.64
CA ASN A 335 -10.29 -45.94 36.21
C ASN A 335 -10.58 -44.75 35.26
N ASP A 336 -10.19 -44.75 33.99
CA ASP A 336 -9.52 -45.76 33.17
C ASP A 336 -8.84 -45.06 31.97
N ASN A 337 -7.87 -45.75 31.39
CA ASN A 337 -7.28 -45.47 30.09
C ASN A 337 -8.28 -45.78 28.95
N GLY A 338 -8.06 -45.16 27.79
CA GLY A 338 -8.74 -45.59 26.57
C GLY A 338 -8.22 -44.90 25.31
N GLU A 339 -7.31 -45.57 24.62
CA GLU A 339 -6.81 -45.27 23.27
C GLU A 339 -7.93 -45.22 22.20
N SER A 340 -7.73 -44.45 21.12
CA SER A 340 -7.66 -44.99 19.74
C SER A 340 -7.86 -43.91 18.66
N VAL A 341 -6.81 -43.76 17.84
CA VAL A 341 -6.73 -43.72 16.36
C VAL A 341 -8.01 -43.45 15.54
N GLY A 342 -7.89 -42.56 14.54
CA GLY A 342 -8.78 -42.54 13.37
C GLY A 342 -8.49 -41.43 12.35
N ASP A 343 -7.81 -41.79 11.26
CA ASP A 343 -7.60 -41.03 10.01
C ASP A 343 -8.90 -40.58 9.31
N GLY A 344 -8.80 -39.56 8.44
CA GLY A 344 -9.78 -39.38 7.36
C GLY A 344 -9.76 -38.04 6.62
N ASN A 345 -8.98 -37.96 5.53
CA ASN A 345 -9.21 -37.06 4.39
C ASN A 345 -10.65 -37.19 3.85
N ASN A 346 -11.28 -36.12 3.35
CA ASN A 346 -11.65 -36.04 1.92
C ASN A 346 -12.22 -34.68 1.47
N ASP A 347 -12.02 -34.45 0.17
CA ASP A 347 -12.42 -33.38 -0.74
C ASP A 347 -13.93 -33.12 -0.95
N GLY A 348 -14.23 -32.00 -1.62
CA GLY A 348 -15.43 -31.85 -2.49
C GLY A 348 -16.17 -30.52 -2.30
N ASN A 349 -15.93 -29.46 -3.07
CA ASN A 349 -16.32 -29.18 -4.47
C ASN A 349 -17.78 -28.74 -4.68
N SER A 350 -17.93 -27.50 -5.19
CA SER A 350 -18.75 -27.08 -6.35
C SER A 350 -20.29 -26.86 -6.27
N ASN A 351 -20.65 -25.64 -6.74
CA ASN A 351 -21.74 -25.22 -7.65
C ASN A 351 -23.21 -25.12 -7.22
N GLY A 352 -23.84 -24.08 -7.80
CA GLY A 352 -25.29 -23.88 -8.00
C GLY A 352 -25.68 -22.42 -7.71
N ASP A 353 -25.65 -21.48 -8.66
CA ASP A 353 -26.64 -21.17 -9.72
C ASP A 353 -28.06 -20.79 -9.22
N GLY A 354 -28.60 -19.70 -9.81
CA GLY A 354 -30.01 -19.29 -9.80
C GLY A 354 -30.16 -17.79 -9.46
N ASP A 355 -30.15 -16.86 -10.43
CA ASP A 355 -31.21 -16.43 -11.37
C ASP A 355 -32.28 -15.46 -10.79
N GLU A 356 -32.72 -14.56 -11.68
CA GLU A 356 -33.88 -13.64 -11.65
C GLU A 356 -33.71 -12.25 -10.99
N ASP A 357 -33.38 -11.21 -11.79
CA ASP A 357 -34.33 -10.30 -12.49
C ASP A 357 -33.63 -9.23 -13.35
#